data_AF-A0A7X8QC02-F1
#
_entry.id   AF-A0A7X8QC02-F1
#
_cell.length_a   1.000
_cell.length_b   1.000
_cell.length_c   1.000
_cell.angle_alpha   90.00
_cell.angle_beta   90.00
_cell.angle_gamma   90.00
#
_symmetry.space_group_name_H-M   'P 1'
#
loop_
_entity.id
_entity.type
_entity.pdbx_description
1 polymer ?
#
loop_
_entity_poly.entity_id
_entity_poly.type
_entity_poly.pdbx_seq_one_letter_code
_entity_poly.pdbx_strand_id
1 'polypeptide(L)' 'MFIPLEGENIICLANVIAMYKTDEGTAILKRDGSVIRTGFTPATLKKRQLDLKGKGDLRKEFIQ' A
#
# COMPACT_ATOMS: atom_id res chain seq x y z
N MET A 1 1.21 -6.49 9.23
CA MET A 1 2.06 -5.48 8.56
C MET A 1 1.26 -4.88 7.41
N PHE A 2 1.32 -3.56 7.22
CA PHE A 2 0.56 -2.84 6.20
C PHE A 2 1.51 -2.10 5.25
N ILE A 3 1.16 -2.06 3.97
CA ILE A 3 1.90 -1.29 2.96
C ILE A 3 1.02 -0.13 2.49
N PRO A 4 1.44 1.13 2.67
CA PRO A 4 0.77 2.26 2.07
C PRO A 4 0.96 2.25 0.56
N LEU A 5 -0.15 2.42 -0.16
CA LEU A 5 -0.15 2.65 -1.60
C LEU A 5 -0.35 4.13 -1.90
N GLU A 6 -0.39 4.46 -3.18
CA GLU A 6 -0.68 5.82 -3.65
C GLU A 6 -2.15 6.20 -3.37
N GLY A 7 -2.39 7.47 -3.01
CA GLY A 7 -3.69 7.95 -2.54
C GLY A 7 -3.96 7.58 -1.08
N GLU A 8 -5.20 7.23 -0.75
CA GLU A 8 -5.63 6.82 0.60
C GLU A 8 -5.67 5.30 0.79
N ASN A 9 -5.02 4.56 -0.11
CA ASN A 9 -5.07 3.11 -0.11
C ASN A 9 -4.01 2.49 0.81
N ILE A 10 -4.42 1.54 1.64
CA ILE A 10 -3.53 0.73 2.48
C ILE A 10 -3.79 -0.75 2.18
N ILE A 11 -2.73 -1.53 2.00
CA ILE A 11 -2.83 -2.99 1.86
C ILE A 11 -2.45 -3.67 3.16
N CYS A 12 -3.35 -4.52 3.67
CA CYS A 12 -3.06 -5.48 4.72
C CYS A 12 -2.33 -6.69 4.12
N LEU A 13 -1.09 -6.95 4.54
CA LEU A 13 -0.32 -8.08 4.02
C LEU A 13 -0.93 -9.45 4.38
N ALA A 14 -1.76 -9.53 5.42
CA ALA A 14 -2.49 -10.77 5.72
C ALA A 14 -3.46 -11.17 4.58
N ASN A 15 -3.92 -10.18 3.80
CA ASN A 15 -4.84 -10.38 2.68
C ASN A 15 -4.12 -10.58 1.34
N VAL A 16 -2.79 -10.56 1.32
CA VAL A 16 -1.97 -10.75 0.12
C VAL A 16 -1.58 -12.22 -0.02
N ILE A 17 -1.78 -12.79 -1.20
CA ILE A 17 -1.28 -14.12 -1.59
C ILE A 17 0.11 -14.00 -2.20
N ALA A 18 0.29 -13.07 -3.16
CA ALA A 18 1.55 -12.92 -3.89
C ALA A 18 1.82 -11.48 -4.29
N MET A 19 3.10 -11.14 -4.38
CA MET A 19 3.61 -9.90 -4.96
C MET A 19 4.67 -10.23 -5.99
N TYR A 20 4.53 -9.72 -7.21
CA TYR A 20 5.44 -10.04 -8.31
C TYR A 20 5.59 -8.88 -9.29
N LYS A 21 6.70 -8.87 -10.02
CA LYS A 21 6.98 -7.87 -11.05
C LYS A 21 6.25 -8.21 -12.35
N THR A 22 5.76 -7.17 -13.00
CA THR A 22 5.21 -7.18 -14.36
C THR A 22 5.81 -6.02 -15.15
N ASP A 23 5.59 -6.00 -16.46
CA ASP A 23 6.03 -4.90 -17.33
C ASP A 23 5.36 -3.55 -16.95
N GLU A 24 4.20 -3.62 -16.29
CA GLU A 24 3.41 -2.47 -15.82
C GLU A 24 3.70 -2.08 -14.36
N GLY A 25 4.65 -2.74 -13.68
CA GLY A 25 5.02 -2.42 -12.30
C GLY A 25 5.01 -3.63 -11.35
N THR A 26 4.40 -3.47 -10.18
CA THR A 26 4.26 -4.54 -9.19
C THR A 26 2.81 -4.93 -9.06
N ALA A 27 2.51 -6.20 -9.32
CA ALA A 27 1.19 -6.78 -9.11
C ALA A 27 1.09 -7.35 -7.69
N ILE A 28 -0.06 -7.19 -7.08
CA ILE A 28 -0.41 -7.72 -5.76
C ILE A 28 -1.70 -8.53 -5.91
N LEU A 29 -1.58 -9.85 -5.81
CA LEU A 29 -2.71 -10.77 -5.80
C LEU A 29 -3.24 -10.90 -4.38
N LYS A 30 -4.52 -10.60 -4.18
CA LYS A 30 -5.20 -10.73 -2.89
C LYS A 30 -5.92 -12.08 -2.76
N ARG A 31 -6.29 -12.43 -1.52
CA ARG A 31 -7.07 -13.65 -1.20
C ARG A 31 -8.45 -13.71 -1.85
N ASP A 32 -9.06 -12.56 -2.11
CA ASP A 32 -10.34 -12.46 -2.82
C ASP A 32 -10.22 -12.65 -4.35
N GLY A 33 -9.00 -12.90 -4.86
CA GLY A 33 -8.72 -13.04 -6.28
C GLY A 33 -8.49 -11.72 -7.02
N SER A 34 -8.72 -10.57 -6.38
CA SER A 34 -8.45 -9.27 -6.99
C SER A 34 -6.95 -8.98 -7.12
N VAL A 35 -6.58 -8.21 -8.14
CA VAL A 35 -5.19 -7.80 -8.39
C VAL A 35 -5.09 -6.28 -8.38
N ILE A 36 -4.17 -5.75 -7.57
CA ILE A 36 -3.79 -4.33 -7.61
C ILE A 36 -2.45 -4.21 -8.34
N ARG A 37 -2.32 -3.21 -9.21
CA ARG A 37 -1.04 -2.82 -9.83
C ARG A 37 -0.55 -1.52 -9.22
N THR A 38 0.71 -1.50 -8.79
CA THR A 38 1.31 -0.32 -8.15
C THR A 38 2.82 -0.25 -8.36
N GLY A 39 3.35 0.96 -8.32
CA GLY A 39 4.79 1.20 -8.26
C GLY A 39 5.33 1.11 -6.84
N PHE A 40 6.46 0.42 -6.69
CA PHE A 40 7.31 0.46 -5.50
C PHE A 40 8.73 0.87 -5.90
N THR A 41 8.93 2.18 -6.04
CA THR A 41 10.27 2.75 -6.18
C THR A 41 10.72 3.33 -4.83
N PRO A 42 12.03 3.37 -4.53
CA PRO A 42 12.51 3.99 -3.29
C PRO A 42 12.00 5.42 -3.10
N ALA A 43 11.88 6.21 -4.18
CA ALA A 43 11.32 7.56 -4.13
C ALA A 43 9.83 7.58 -3.76
N THR A 44 9.01 6.70 -4.35
CA THR A 44 7.57 6.62 -4.04
C THR A 44 7.33 6.12 -2.62
N LEU A 45 8.11 5.15 -2.14
CA LEU A 45 8.06 4.67 -0.75
C LEU A 45 8.48 5.75 0.25
N LYS A 46 9.57 6.49 -0.02
CA LYS A 46 10.03 7.60 0.83
C LYS A 46 8.98 8.70 0.94
N LYS A 47 8.40 9.11 -0.20
CA LYS A 47 7.30 10.09 -0.23
C LYS A 47 6.11 9.61 0.61
N ARG A 48 5.63 8.38 0.38
CA ARG A 48 4.49 7.79 1.11
C ARG A 48 4.76 7.68 2.62
N GLN A 49 5.97 7.33 3.02
CA GLN A 49 6.34 7.28 4.44
C GLN A 49 6.33 8.67 5.09
N LEU A 50 6.75 9.72 4.36
CA LEU A 50 6.69 11.09 4.83
C LEU A 50 5.23 11.60 4.92
N ASP A 51 4.41 11.32 3.89
CA ASP A 51 2.99 11.68 3.87
C ASP A 51 2.24 11.06 5.06
N LEU A 52 2.53 9.79 5.37
CA LEU A 52 1.97 9.11 6.55
C LEU A 52 2.40 9.74 7.89
N LYS A 53 3.64 10.25 7.97
CA LYS A 53 4.12 10.93 9.18
C LYS A 53 3.48 12.31 9.32
N GLY A 54 3.27 13.03 8.21
CA GLY A 54 2.56 14.31 8.19
C GLY A 54 1.08 14.20 8.55
N LYS A 55 0.43 13.08 8.22
CA LYS A 55 -0.97 12.77 8.60
C LYS A 55 -1.13 12.19 10.02
N GLY A 56 -0.07 12.22 10.84
CA GLY A 56 -0.03 11.63 12.19
C GLY A 56 -1.10 12.13 13.18
N ASP A 57 -1.72 13.28 12.94
CA ASP A 57 -2.82 13.82 13.77
C ASP A 57 -4.20 13.19 13.48
N LEU A 58 -4.39 12.53 12.32
CA LEU A 58 -5.70 11.98 11.92
C LEU A 58 -5.92 10.51 12.32
N ARG A 59 -4.95 9.88 13.02
CA ARG A 59 -5.07 8.48 13.49
C ARG A 59 -6.14 8.25 14.56
N LYS A 60 -6.86 9.29 15.00
CA LYS A 60 -7.96 9.17 15.97
C LYS A 60 -9.29 8.73 15.35
N GLU A 61 -9.43 8.69 14.03
CA GLU A 61 -10.74 8.50 13.38
C GLU A 61 -10.99 7.08 12.83
N PHE A 62 -9.99 6.20 12.80
CA PHE A 62 -10.13 4.85 12.21
C PHE A 62 -10.28 3.72 13.25
N ILE A 63 -10.51 4.06 14.52
CA ILE A 63 -10.97 3.13 15.56
C ILE A 63 -12.33 3.64 16.06
N GLN A 64 -13.39 3.31 15.33
CA GLN A 64 -14.76 3.30 15.84
C GLN A 64 -15.51 2.13 15.22
#